data_AF-A0A086PBS2-F1
#
_entry.id   AF-A0A086PBS2-F1
#
_cell.length_a   1.000
_cell.length_b   1.000
_cell.length_c   1.000
_cell.angle_alpha   90.00
_cell.angle_beta   90.00
_cell.angle_gamma   90.00
#
_symmetry.space_group_name_H-M   'P 1'
#
loop_
_entity.id
_entity.type
_entity.pdbx_description
1 polymer ?
#
loop_
_entity_poly.entity_id
_entity_poly.type
_entity_poly.pdbx_seq_one_letter_code
_entity_poly.pdbx_strand_id
1 'polypeptide(L)'
;MSFVEANPGQAVFRLSMEGVEQIDASFASEAIVELVRRYRCNKGICLVDLLDPELRFNIDLAAARVNVPVAIWNGNVIEMIGGQPSQGNREALEYALKRPYARAAELADTLSLSIANASTKFKQLWEQGFLMRSESAADSGGVEFLYRRIG
;
A
#
# COMPACT_ATOMS: atom_id res chain seq x y z
N MET A 1 -13.46 -0.71 -14.37
CA MET A 1 -13.87 -0.22 -13.03
C MET A 1 -15.02 -1.04 -12.43
N SER A 2 -15.97 -1.53 -13.23
CA SER A 2 -17.06 -2.42 -12.79
C SER A 2 -16.61 -3.68 -12.04
N PHE A 3 -15.43 -4.24 -12.34
CA PHE A 3 -14.95 -5.46 -11.68
C PHE A 3 -14.65 -5.28 -10.19
N VAL A 4 -13.99 -4.19 -9.79
CA VAL A 4 -13.68 -3.93 -8.37
C VAL A 4 -14.97 -3.69 -7.58
N GLU A 5 -15.90 -2.93 -8.17
CA GLU A 5 -17.21 -2.62 -7.58
C GLU A 5 -18.12 -3.85 -7.47
N ALA A 6 -18.02 -4.79 -8.41
CA ALA A 6 -18.74 -6.06 -8.38
C ALA A 6 -18.21 -7.04 -7.30
N ASN A 7 -17.07 -6.76 -6.67
CA ASN A 7 -16.43 -7.63 -5.67
C ASN A 7 -16.23 -6.91 -4.32
N PRO A 8 -17.33 -6.51 -3.62
CA PRO A 8 -17.24 -5.68 -2.43
C PRO A 8 -16.56 -6.36 -1.24
N GLY A 9 -16.60 -7.69 -1.14
CA GLY A 9 -15.93 -8.45 -0.08
C GLY A 9 -14.41 -8.62 -0.27
N GLN A 10 -13.90 -8.40 -1.49
CA GLN A 10 -12.48 -8.54 -1.79
C GLN A 10 -11.74 -7.31 -1.29
N ALA A 11 -10.77 -7.47 -0.39
CA ALA A 11 -10.01 -6.36 0.17
C ALA A 11 -8.83 -5.92 -0.70
N VAL A 12 -8.24 -6.86 -1.44
CA VAL A 12 -7.03 -6.63 -2.25
C VAL A 12 -7.22 -7.14 -3.67
N PHE A 13 -6.83 -6.36 -4.66
CA PHE A 13 -6.82 -6.73 -6.07
C PHE A 13 -5.38 -6.67 -6.59
N ARG A 14 -4.94 -7.76 -7.21
CA ARG A 14 -3.63 -7.88 -7.85
C ARG A 14 -3.80 -7.69 -9.35
N LEU A 15 -3.13 -6.70 -9.90
CA LEU A 15 -3.06 -6.46 -11.34
C LEU A 15 -1.82 -7.16 -11.88
N SER A 16 -2.03 -8.27 -12.58
CA SER A 16 -0.94 -8.98 -13.25
C SER A 16 -0.57 -8.30 -14.57
N MET A 17 0.73 -8.15 -14.79
CA MET A 17 1.32 -7.72 -16.06
C MET A 17 1.78 -8.91 -16.91
N GLU A 18 1.47 -10.15 -16.51
CA GLU A 18 1.76 -11.35 -17.28
C GLU A 18 1.06 -11.30 -18.64
N GLY A 19 1.80 -11.60 -19.71
CA GLY A 19 1.28 -11.62 -21.08
C GLY A 19 1.06 -10.24 -21.72
N VAL A 20 1.47 -9.15 -21.05
CA VAL A 20 1.47 -7.81 -21.67
C VAL A 20 2.73 -7.67 -22.55
N GLU A 21 2.56 -7.79 -23.87
CA GLU A 21 3.67 -7.68 -24.84
C GLU A 21 3.84 -6.26 -25.40
N GLN A 22 2.74 -5.52 -25.57
CA GLN A 22 2.74 -4.14 -26.07
C GLN A 22 1.76 -3.30 -25.28
N ILE A 23 2.23 -2.16 -24.78
CA ILE A 23 1.41 -1.23 -24.02
C ILE A 23 1.85 0.21 -24.28
N ASP A 24 0.90 1.13 -24.38
CA ASP A 24 1.22 2.55 -24.29
C ASP A 24 1.60 2.85 -22.84
N ALA A 25 2.91 2.91 -22.58
CA ALA A 25 3.45 3.06 -21.24
C ALA A 25 2.97 4.35 -20.56
N SER A 26 2.73 5.43 -21.30
CA SER A 26 2.26 6.70 -20.74
C SER A 26 0.82 6.57 -20.27
N PHE A 27 -0.07 6.11 -21.15
CA PHE A 27 -1.48 5.93 -20.81
C PHE A 27 -1.68 4.89 -19.70
N ALA A 28 -0.99 3.75 -19.80
CA ALA A 28 -1.12 2.68 -18.82
C ALA A 28 -0.64 3.09 -17.43
N SER A 29 0.48 3.82 -17.35
CA SER A 29 1.00 4.31 -16.07
C SER A 29 0.01 5.25 -15.38
N GLU A 30 -0.58 6.19 -16.12
CA GLU A 30 -1.60 7.09 -15.58
C GLU A 30 -2.86 6.34 -15.15
N ALA A 31 -3.34 5.38 -15.94
CA ALA A 31 -4.52 4.59 -15.62
C ALA A 31 -4.31 3.72 -14.36
N ILE A 32 -3.15 3.09 -14.21
CA ILE A 32 -2.78 2.30 -13.03
C ILE A 32 -2.73 3.19 -11.79
N VAL A 33 -2.04 4.33 -11.87
CA VAL A 33 -1.91 5.27 -10.75
C VAL A 33 -3.28 5.82 -10.34
N GLU A 34 -4.14 6.14 -11.31
CA GLU A 34 -5.50 6.60 -11.03
C GLU A 34 -6.33 5.52 -10.34
N LEU A 35 -6.20 4.26 -10.75
CA LEU A 35 -6.89 3.15 -10.10
C LEU A 35 -6.46 3.01 -8.64
N VAL A 36 -5.15 3.03 -8.36
CA VAL A 36 -4.60 2.96 -6.99
C VAL A 36 -5.11 4.15 -6.17
N ARG A 37 -5.09 5.36 -6.74
CA ARG A 37 -5.56 6.59 -6.09
C ARG A 37 -7.04 6.52 -5.74
N ARG A 38 -7.88 6.06 -6.67
CA ARG A 38 -9.35 5.99 -6.52
C ARG A 38 -9.77 5.07 -5.38
N TYR A 39 -9.07 3.95 -5.19
CA TYR A 39 -9.44 2.96 -4.16
C TYR A 39 -8.65 3.09 -2.86
N ARG A 40 -7.78 4.10 -2.74
CA ARG A 40 -7.03 4.40 -1.52
C ARG A 40 -7.93 4.38 -0.29
N CYS A 41 -7.42 3.81 0.81
CA CYS A 41 -8.12 3.63 2.09
C CYS A 41 -9.32 2.67 2.07
N ASN A 42 -9.77 2.20 0.91
CA ASN A 42 -10.90 1.29 0.76
C ASN A 42 -10.47 -0.11 0.32
N LYS A 43 -9.69 -0.20 -0.77
CA LYS A 43 -9.14 -1.44 -1.32
C LYS A 43 -7.64 -1.33 -1.50
N GLY A 44 -6.95 -2.46 -1.36
CA GLY A 44 -5.56 -2.60 -1.73
C GLY A 44 -5.46 -2.90 -3.22
N ILE A 45 -4.67 -2.13 -3.94
CA ILE A 45 -4.33 -2.40 -5.34
C ILE A 45 -2.81 -2.59 -5.39
N CYS A 46 -2.34 -3.71 -5.91
CA CYS A 46 -0.91 -3.93 -6.16
C CYS A 46 -0.67 -4.54 -7.54
N LEU A 47 0.54 -4.32 -8.05
CA LEU A 47 1.02 -4.89 -9.30
C LEU A 47 1.77 -6.19 -9.02
N VAL A 48 1.54 -7.20 -9.85
CA VAL A 48 2.29 -8.46 -9.86
C VAL A 48 2.82 -8.70 -11.27
N ASP A 49 3.87 -9.53 -11.37
CA ASP A 49 4.46 -9.92 -12.65
C ASP A 49 5.00 -8.74 -13.48
N LEU A 50 5.32 -7.61 -12.83
CA LEU A 50 5.90 -6.43 -13.46
C LEU A 50 7.41 -6.62 -13.67
N LEU A 51 7.76 -7.30 -14.76
CA LEU A 51 9.14 -7.62 -15.10
C LEU A 51 9.82 -6.59 -16.01
N ASP A 52 9.02 -5.80 -16.74
CA ASP A 52 9.52 -4.76 -17.65
C ASP A 52 10.05 -3.53 -16.86
N PRO A 53 11.37 -3.26 -16.89
CA PRO A 53 11.95 -2.13 -16.18
C PRO A 53 11.48 -0.77 -16.70
N GLU A 54 11.17 -0.66 -18.00
CA GLU A 54 10.72 0.58 -18.62
C GLU A 54 9.29 0.90 -18.19
N LEU A 55 8.40 -0.09 -18.22
CA LEU A 55 7.04 0.08 -17.68
C LEU A 55 7.07 0.42 -16.19
N ARG A 56 7.90 -0.27 -15.40
CA ARG A 56 8.07 0.03 -13.97
C ARG A 56 8.54 1.47 -13.75
N PHE A 57 9.51 1.94 -14.51
CA PHE A 57 10.02 3.30 -14.44
C PHE A 57 8.94 4.34 -14.79
N ASN A 58 8.16 4.10 -15.84
CA ASN A 58 7.06 5.00 -16.21
C ASN A 58 5.97 5.06 -15.12
N ILE A 59 5.63 3.92 -14.50
CA ILE A 59 4.68 3.88 -13.38
C ILE A 59 5.24 4.66 -12.19
N ASP A 60 6.51 4.47 -11.84
CA ASP A 60 7.17 5.19 -10.73
C ASP A 60 7.12 6.71 -10.95
N LEU A 61 7.49 7.18 -12.15
CA LEU A 61 7.41 8.59 -12.52
C LEU A 61 5.98 9.13 -12.45
N ALA A 62 5.00 8.43 -13.02
CA ALA A 62 3.60 8.84 -13.00
C ALA A 62 3.07 8.92 -11.56
N ALA A 63 3.40 7.93 -10.73
CA ALA A 63 2.99 7.83 -9.34
C ALA A 63 3.62 8.94 -8.47
N ALA A 64 4.92 9.22 -8.68
CA ALA A 64 5.64 10.28 -8.00
C ALA A 64 5.07 11.67 -8.32
N ARG A 65 4.71 11.95 -9.59
CA ARG A 65 4.12 13.23 -10.02
C ARG A 65 2.86 13.61 -9.25
N VAL A 66 2.07 12.63 -8.82
CA VAL A 66 0.82 12.84 -8.07
C VAL A 66 0.89 12.39 -6.61
N ASN A 67 2.10 12.07 -6.13
CA ASN A 67 2.37 11.56 -4.78
C ASN A 67 1.42 10.41 -4.35
N VAL A 68 1.26 9.44 -5.24
CA VAL A 68 0.51 8.20 -4.99
C VAL A 68 1.52 7.08 -4.80
N PRO A 69 1.53 6.37 -3.67
CA PRO A 69 2.35 5.18 -3.53
C PRO A 69 1.70 4.01 -4.27
N VAL A 70 2.50 3.25 -5.02
CA VAL A 70 2.06 2.04 -5.73
C VAL A 70 2.81 0.84 -5.16
N ALA A 71 2.06 -0.18 -4.76
CA ALA A 71 2.61 -1.44 -4.27
C ALA A 71 2.93 -2.38 -5.44
N ILE A 72 4.17 -2.87 -5.50
CA ILE A 72 4.59 -3.95 -6.38
C ILE A 72 4.86 -5.18 -5.51
N TRP A 73 4.28 -6.31 -5.90
CA TRP A 73 4.37 -7.55 -5.15
C TRP A 73 5.20 -8.58 -5.91
N ASN A 74 6.38 -8.88 -5.39
CA ASN A 74 7.36 -9.80 -5.96
C ASN A 74 7.45 -11.04 -5.07
N GLY A 75 6.55 -12.01 -5.28
CA GLY A 75 6.48 -13.24 -4.51
C GLY A 75 6.08 -13.01 -3.05
N ASN A 76 7.05 -12.84 -2.15
CA ASN A 76 6.82 -12.57 -0.72
C ASN A 76 7.28 -11.17 -0.28
N VAL A 77 7.84 -10.38 -1.20
CA VAL A 77 8.37 -9.04 -0.94
C VAL A 77 7.44 -8.01 -1.55
N ILE A 78 7.12 -6.98 -0.77
CA ILE A 78 6.42 -5.80 -1.24
C ILE A 78 7.42 -4.66 -1.42
N GLU A 79 7.35 -4.01 -2.56
CA GLU A 79 8.07 -2.77 -2.84
C GLU A 79 7.05 -1.63 -3.03
N MET A 80 7.37 -0.45 -2.53
CA MET A 80 6.57 0.75 -2.75
C MET A 80 7.34 1.68 -3.70
N ILE A 81 6.72 2.05 -4.82
CA ILE A 81 7.24 3.03 -5.77
C ILE A 81 6.35 4.28 -5.81
N GLY A 82 6.84 5.36 -6.41
CA GLY A 82 6.14 6.62 -6.54
C GLY A 82 6.16 7.43 -5.24
N GLY A 83 4.96 7.65 -4.70
CA GLY A 83 4.76 8.45 -3.47
C GLY A 83 5.69 8.02 -2.34
N GLN A 84 6.18 9.00 -1.58
CA GLN A 84 7.13 8.80 -0.49
C GLN A 84 6.46 9.09 0.86
N PRO A 85 6.69 8.27 1.91
CA PRO A 85 6.22 8.61 3.24
C PRO A 85 6.97 9.85 3.74
N SER A 86 6.38 10.56 4.70
CA SER A 86 7.15 11.60 5.41
C SER A 86 8.38 10.98 6.09
N GLN A 87 9.44 11.78 6.26
CA GLN A 87 10.68 11.31 6.90
C GLN A 87 10.41 10.66 8.26
N GLY A 88 9.51 11.25 9.07
CA GLY A 88 9.13 10.72 10.37
C GLY A 88 8.32 9.42 10.34
N ASN A 89 7.79 9.01 9.18
CA ASN A 89 6.99 7.79 9.04
C ASN A 89 7.74 6.65 8.35
N ARG A 90 8.97 6.90 7.86
CA ARG A 90 9.74 5.92 7.10
C ARG A 90 10.00 4.63 7.88
N GLU A 91 10.49 4.75 9.12
CA GLU A 91 10.76 3.57 9.97
C GLU A 91 9.48 2.78 10.29
N ALA A 92 8.36 3.48 10.50
CA ALA A 92 7.07 2.83 10.72
C ALA A 92 6.59 2.07 9.48
N LEU A 93 6.81 2.63 8.28
CA LEU A 93 6.49 1.93 7.04
C LEU A 93 7.38 0.70 6.86
N GLU A 94 8.69 0.85 6.98
CA GLU A 94 9.65 -0.26 6.87
C GLU A 94 9.35 -1.37 7.89
N TYR A 95 8.91 -0.99 9.09
CA TYR A 95 8.42 -1.94 10.10
C TYR A 95 7.19 -2.70 9.59
N ALA A 96 6.16 -2.01 9.09
CA ALA A 96 4.93 -2.65 8.67
C ALA A 96 5.12 -3.59 7.45
N LEU A 97 5.92 -3.18 6.46
CA LEU A 97 6.11 -3.95 5.22
C LEU A 97 6.82 -5.30 5.43
N LYS A 98 7.60 -5.45 6.51
CA LYS A 98 8.31 -6.69 6.87
C LYS A 98 7.42 -7.75 7.51
N ARG A 99 6.14 -7.46 7.76
CA ARG A 99 5.24 -8.34 8.50
C ARG A 99 3.89 -8.50 7.79
N PRO A 100 3.16 -9.61 8.02
CA PRO A 100 1.80 -9.76 7.50
C PRO A 100 0.83 -8.70 8.05
N TYR A 101 1.03 -8.31 9.31
CA TYR A 101 0.31 -7.23 9.97
C TYR A 101 1.18 -6.58 11.05
N ALA A 102 0.77 -5.40 11.52
CA ALA A 102 1.39 -4.67 12.61
C ALA A 102 0.33 -3.94 13.44
N ARG A 103 0.56 -3.89 14.75
CA ARG A 103 -0.23 -3.10 15.71
C ARG A 103 0.56 -1.89 16.20
N ALA A 104 -0.16 -0.83 16.58
CA ALA A 104 0.47 0.38 17.11
C ALA A 104 1.27 0.11 18.40
N ALA A 105 0.80 -0.80 19.26
CA ALA A 105 1.52 -1.20 20.47
C ALA A 105 2.88 -1.85 20.15
N GLU A 106 2.90 -2.80 19.21
CA GLU A 106 4.13 -3.49 18.79
C GLU A 106 5.16 -2.53 18.15
N LEU A 107 4.68 -1.55 17.37
CA LEU A 107 5.53 -0.50 16.82
C LEU A 107 6.07 0.42 17.92
N ALA A 108 5.22 0.81 18.88
CA ALA A 108 5.59 1.67 19.99
C ALA A 108 6.72 1.05 20.82
N ASP A 109 6.59 -0.23 21.16
CA ASP A 109 7.62 -0.97 21.88
C ASP A 109 8.91 -1.10 21.07
N THR A 110 8.80 -1.40 19.78
CA THR A 110 9.98 -1.60 18.91
C THR A 110 10.77 -0.32 18.69
N LEU A 111 10.10 0.82 18.50
CA LEU A 111 10.74 2.11 18.19
C LEU A 111 10.84 3.03 19.41
N SER A 112 10.56 2.54 20.62
CA SER A 112 10.53 3.35 21.85
C SER A 112 9.66 4.61 21.73
N LEU A 113 8.48 4.48 21.10
CA LEU A 113 7.52 5.57 20.92
C LEU A 113 6.38 5.44 21.93
N SER A 114 5.60 6.51 22.13
CA SER A 114 4.29 6.34 22.74
C SER A 114 3.33 5.63 21.77
N ILE A 115 2.39 4.86 22.32
CA ILE A 115 1.32 4.20 21.53
C ILE A 115 0.56 5.23 20.68
N ALA A 116 0.30 6.43 21.22
CA ALA A 116 -0.37 7.50 20.49
C ALA A 116 0.42 7.99 19.26
N ASN A 117 1.75 8.11 19.39
CA ASN A 117 2.62 8.48 18.27
C ASN A 117 2.65 7.37 17.22
N ALA A 118 2.87 6.12 17.63
CA ALA A 118 2.85 4.95 16.75
C ALA A 118 1.53 4.83 15.97
N SER A 119 0.39 4.98 16.66
CA SER A 119 -0.93 4.96 16.05
C SER A 119 -1.12 6.09 15.03
N THR A 120 -0.62 7.28 15.32
CA THR A 120 -0.68 8.43 14.39
C THR A 120 0.14 8.16 13.14
N LYS A 121 1.36 7.62 13.28
CA LYS A 121 2.21 7.27 12.13
C LYS A 121 1.55 6.25 11.23
N PHE A 122 1.00 5.17 11.78
CA PHE A 122 0.31 4.16 10.99
C PHE A 122 -0.98 4.67 10.34
N LYS A 123 -1.76 5.50 11.06
CA LYS A 123 -2.94 6.16 10.47
C LYS A 123 -2.54 7.01 9.25
N GLN A 124 -1.48 7.82 9.36
CA GLN A 124 -0.99 8.64 8.25
C GLN A 124 -0.51 7.78 7.07
N LEU A 125 0.20 6.68 7.33
CA LEU A 125 0.64 5.76 6.27
C LEU A 125 -0.54 5.09 5.55
N TRP A 126 -1.59 4.71 6.27
CA TRP A 126 -2.84 4.22 5.69
C TRP A 126 -3.54 5.31 4.86
N GLU A 127 -3.69 6.53 5.39
CA GLU A 127 -4.30 7.66 4.69
C GLU A 127 -3.55 8.08 3.42
N GLN A 128 -2.22 7.90 3.42
CA GLN A 128 -1.36 8.13 2.26
C GLN A 128 -1.44 6.99 1.23
N GLY A 129 -1.96 5.82 1.61
CA GLY A 129 -2.13 4.66 0.72
C GLY A 129 -0.97 3.66 0.76
N PHE A 130 -0.09 3.72 1.76
CA PHE A 130 1.01 2.75 1.90
C PHE A 130 0.58 1.44 2.55
N LEU A 131 -0.47 1.46 3.35
CA LEU A 131 -0.93 0.33 4.16
C LEU A 131 -2.43 0.14 4.03
N MET A 132 -2.89 -1.08 4.29
CA MET A 132 -4.28 -1.42 4.57
C MET A 132 -4.55 -1.30 6.08
N ARG A 133 -5.81 -1.05 6.45
CA ARG A 133 -6.26 -0.99 7.84
C ARG A 133 -7.56 -1.75 8.03
N SER A 134 -7.67 -2.49 9.13
CA SER A 134 -8.92 -3.09 9.60
C SER A 134 -9.07 -2.91 11.10
N GLU A 135 -10.31 -2.85 11.58
CA GLU A 135 -10.61 -2.91 13.02
C GLU A 135 -10.36 -4.32 13.56
N SER A 136 -9.94 -4.39 14.81
CA SER A 136 -9.77 -5.58 15.61
C SER A 136 -10.22 -5.28 17.04
N ALA A 137 -10.74 -6.30 17.73
CA ALA A 137 -10.92 -6.20 19.17
C ALA A 137 -9.53 -6.18 19.83
N ALA A 138 -9.32 -5.24 20.75
CA ALA A 138 -8.18 -5.24 21.65
C ALA A 138 -8.45 -6.22 22.79
N ASP A 139 -7.40 -6.86 23.33
CA ASP A 139 -7.52 -7.75 24.49
C ASP A 139 -8.05 -7.02 25.75
N SER A 140 -7.94 -5.69 25.78
CA SER A 140 -8.47 -4.82 26.82
C SER A 140 -9.95 -4.43 26.65
N GLY A 141 -10.63 -4.90 25.59
CA GLY A 141 -12.02 -4.57 25.27
C GLY A 141 -12.20 -3.27 24.46
N GLY A 142 -11.12 -2.62 24.05
CA GLY A 142 -11.13 -1.45 23.16
C GLY A 142 -11.07 -1.80 21.67
N VAL A 143 -11.16 -0.80 20.80
CA VAL A 143 -10.90 -0.94 19.35
C VAL A 143 -9.40 -0.77 19.09
N GLU A 144 -8.79 -1.77 18.48
CA GLU A 144 -7.43 -1.71 17.94
C GLU A 144 -7.47 -1.76 16.41
N PHE A 145 -6.51 -1.11 15.75
CA PHE A 145 -6.35 -1.23 14.30
C PHE A 145 -5.19 -2.15 13.95
N LEU A 146 -5.44 -3.07 13.01
CA LEU A 146 -4.42 -3.86 12.35
C LEU A 146 -4.02 -3.18 11.05
N TYR A 147 -2.72 -2.95 10.87
CA TYR A 147 -2.15 -2.42 9.65
C TYR A 147 -1.48 -3.51 8.86
N ARG A 148 -1.73 -3.60 7.55
CA ARG A 148 -1.22 -4.68 6.69
C ARG A 148 -0.56 -4.10 5.44
N ARG A 149 0.45 -4.82 4.94
CA ARG A 149 0.99 -4.60 3.59
C ARG A 149 -0.08 -4.85 2.52
N ILE A 150 0.06 -4.17 1.37
CA ILE A 150 -0.87 -4.30 0.24
C ILE A 150 -0.45 -5.48 -0.63
N GLY A 151 -1.03 -6.66 -0.37
CA GLY A 151 -0.80 -7.87 -1.15
C GLY A 151 -1.04 -9.14 -0.37
#